data_AF-A0A7J6C4X2-F1
#
_entry.id   AF-A0A7J6C4X2-F1
#
_cell.length_a   1.000
_cell.length_b   1.000
_cell.length_c   1.000
_cell.angle_alpha   90.00
_cell.angle_beta   90.00
_cell.angle_gamma   90.00
#
_symmetry.space_group_name_H-M   'P 1'
#
loop_
_entity.id
_entity.type
_entity.pdbx_description
1 polymer ?
#
loop_
_entity_poly.entity_id
_entity_poly.type
_entity_poly.pdbx_seq_one_letter_code
_entity_poly.pdbx_strand_id
1 'polypeptide(L)'
;MNAKTMRIAVFVLSFIWLVNGELLEADQDASVPEDWILVERVGPLEEVELTFALKQQNVNQMKELLKLVSDPDSHQYGKYLSLEEVAALVQPSQLTEKVVQNWLQSHGVKNCHTIVTRDFLQCVMTVQVAEALLPGAKFHRYRRGSHTLLRSTSLYSVHEDVYQHLDFVGGVHRFPPKGKDISKGWEGARQSALGYHLGVTPSVVRSRYNLTAKDVGTATNNSQAVAQFLEQYYHPADLAEFMSLFAGAFTHMSAVERVVGTQGGGKAGIEASLDVEYIMSSGANISTWVFTNPGRHETQEPFLQWMLLLSNMSAVPWVHTISYGDDEDSLSDAYMNRINTEFMKVGLRGISMLFASGDSGAGCRHLTKERNTFRPSFPASSPYVTMVGGTSFKNPFKLTYEVTDYISGGGFSNVFAMPDYQVGAVQAYLKSVQPLPPQTYFNITGRAYPDLAALSDNYWVVTNRVPIPWVSGTSASTPVVGGILSLINDQRFLKGLPSLGFINPRLYKLQGKGLYDVTEGCHLSCLDDKVEGKGFCASPSWDPVTGWGTPNYPALLKALMD
;
A
#
# COMPACT_ATOMS: atom_id res chain seq x y z
N MET A 1 -84.41 16.89 -29.69
CA MET A 1 -83.75 15.84 -28.89
C MET A 1 -82.37 15.63 -29.48
N ASN A 2 -81.31 16.20 -28.88
CA ASN A 2 -79.92 15.94 -29.28
C ASN A 2 -79.15 15.44 -28.06
N ALA A 3 -78.76 14.17 -28.09
CA ALA A 3 -77.97 13.50 -27.07
C ALA A 3 -76.50 13.96 -27.16
N LYS A 4 -75.94 14.43 -26.04
CA LYS A 4 -74.51 14.68 -25.89
C LYS A 4 -73.85 13.45 -25.26
N THR A 5 -72.96 12.81 -26.02
CA THR A 5 -72.11 11.71 -25.59
C THR A 5 -70.94 12.28 -24.79
N MET A 6 -70.85 11.96 -23.50
CA MET A 6 -69.75 12.35 -22.62
C MET A 6 -68.67 11.26 -22.65
N ARG A 7 -67.48 11.57 -23.18
CA ARG A 7 -66.31 10.69 -23.14
C ARG A 7 -65.58 10.89 -21.80
N ILE A 8 -65.47 9.82 -21.02
CA ILE A 8 -64.67 9.76 -19.80
C ILE A 8 -63.24 9.43 -20.22
N ALA A 9 -62.30 10.34 -19.95
CA ALA A 9 -60.87 10.11 -20.11
C ALA A 9 -60.33 9.41 -18.84
N VAL A 10 -59.83 8.20 -19.00
CA VAL A 10 -59.11 7.47 -17.93
C VAL A 10 -57.67 7.99 -17.92
N PHE A 11 -57.30 8.74 -16.89
CA PHE A 11 -55.91 9.10 -16.62
C PHE A 11 -55.21 7.90 -15.98
N VAL A 12 -54.31 7.27 -16.72
CA VAL A 12 -53.34 6.32 -16.17
C VAL A 12 -52.28 7.16 -15.45
N LEU A 13 -52.35 7.22 -14.12
CA LEU A 13 -51.30 7.79 -13.28
C LEU A 13 -50.10 6.84 -13.30
N SER A 14 -49.13 7.15 -14.15
CA SER A 14 -47.79 6.57 -14.08
C SER A 14 -47.15 7.03 -12.77
N PHE A 15 -47.13 6.17 -11.75
CA PHE A 15 -46.28 6.36 -10.58
C PHE A 15 -44.82 6.23 -11.03
N ILE A 16 -44.20 7.37 -11.34
CA ILE A 16 -42.74 7.47 -11.39
C ILE A 16 -42.30 7.37 -9.93
N TRP A 17 -41.87 6.18 -9.51
CA TRP A 17 -41.05 6.07 -8.31
C TRP A 17 -39.78 6.88 -8.59
N LEU A 18 -39.68 8.06 -7.99
CA LEU A 18 -38.40 8.74 -7.82
C LEU A 18 -37.55 7.79 -6.98
N VAL A 19 -36.68 7.03 -7.63
CA VAL A 19 -35.68 6.22 -6.95
C VAL A 19 -34.71 7.22 -6.32
N ASN A 20 -34.86 7.50 -5.03
CA ASN A 20 -33.89 8.27 -4.27
C ASN A 20 -32.65 7.39 -4.09
N GLY A 21 -31.68 7.56 -4.98
CA GLY A 21 -30.37 6.92 -4.90
C GLY A 21 -29.40 7.78 -4.10
N GLU A 22 -28.62 7.15 -3.23
CA GLU A 22 -27.56 7.80 -2.43
C GLU A 22 -26.18 7.46 -3.01
N LEU A 23 -25.27 8.44 -3.06
CA LEU A 23 -23.89 8.25 -3.55
C LEU A 23 -23.02 7.63 -2.45
N LEU A 24 -22.43 6.46 -2.70
CA LEU A 24 -21.49 5.83 -1.76
C LEU A 24 -20.11 6.52 -1.76
N GLU A 25 -19.66 7.02 -2.91
CA GLU A 25 -18.32 7.58 -3.10
C GLU A 25 -18.40 8.94 -3.82
N ALA A 26 -19.07 9.92 -3.20
CA ALA A 26 -19.34 11.22 -3.81
C ALA A 26 -18.07 12.06 -4.09
N ASP A 27 -16.97 11.75 -3.40
CA ASP A 27 -15.68 12.42 -3.38
C ASP A 27 -14.57 11.65 -4.13
N GLN A 28 -14.85 10.44 -4.65
CA GLN A 28 -13.90 9.68 -5.46
C GLN A 28 -13.56 10.43 -6.74
N ASP A 29 -12.26 10.60 -7.03
CA ASP A 29 -11.83 11.08 -8.33
C ASP A 29 -12.17 10.03 -9.41
N ALA A 30 -13.08 10.39 -10.30
CA ALA A 30 -13.52 9.56 -11.42
C ALA A 30 -12.92 10.02 -12.76
N SER A 31 -11.90 10.88 -12.72
CA SER A 31 -11.16 11.30 -13.90
C SER A 31 -10.34 10.15 -14.49
N VAL A 32 -10.10 10.21 -15.80
CA VAL A 32 -9.27 9.24 -16.49
C VAL A 32 -7.82 9.72 -16.39
N PRO A 33 -6.89 8.93 -15.84
CA PRO A 33 -5.48 9.31 -15.83
C PRO A 33 -4.94 9.48 -17.25
N GLU A 34 -3.99 10.40 -17.44
CA GLU A 34 -3.50 10.81 -18.76
C GLU A 34 -2.89 9.66 -19.61
N ASP A 35 -2.42 8.60 -18.96
CA ASP A 35 -1.83 7.42 -19.60
C ASP A 35 -2.85 6.37 -20.06
N TRP A 36 -4.13 6.54 -19.73
CA TRP A 36 -5.22 5.65 -20.14
C TRP A 36 -6.04 6.24 -21.27
N ILE A 37 -6.30 5.42 -22.30
CA ILE A 37 -7.05 5.82 -23.48
C ILE A 37 -8.41 5.14 -23.47
N LEU A 38 -9.49 5.92 -23.61
CA LEU A 38 -10.83 5.40 -23.82
C LEU A 38 -10.89 4.62 -25.14
N VAL A 39 -11.32 3.36 -25.08
CA VAL A 39 -11.47 2.48 -26.25
C VAL A 39 -12.90 2.51 -26.76
N GLU A 40 -13.85 2.08 -25.93
CA GLU A 40 -15.23 1.89 -26.33
C GLU A 40 -16.18 1.82 -25.13
N ARG A 41 -17.48 1.93 -25.43
CA ARG A 41 -18.56 1.58 -24.49
C ARG A 41 -18.69 0.07 -24.43
N VAL A 42 -18.71 -0.49 -23.22
CA VAL A 42 -18.83 -1.94 -23.03
C VAL A 42 -20.25 -2.40 -23.40
N GLY A 43 -20.35 -3.52 -24.10
CA GLY A 43 -21.63 -4.12 -24.49
C GLY A 43 -22.46 -4.56 -23.28
N PRO A 44 -23.80 -4.48 -23.33
CA PRO A 44 -24.68 -4.73 -22.18
C PRO A 44 -24.63 -6.18 -21.66
N LEU A 45 -24.22 -7.14 -22.49
CA LEU A 45 -24.14 -8.56 -22.17
C LEU A 45 -22.72 -9.02 -21.80
N GLU A 46 -21.71 -8.16 -21.92
CA GLU A 46 -20.37 -8.47 -21.42
C GLU A 46 -20.39 -8.57 -19.89
N GLU A 47 -19.53 -9.40 -19.33
CA GLU A 47 -19.46 -9.62 -17.89
C GLU A 47 -18.52 -8.64 -17.20
N VAL A 48 -18.91 -8.23 -16.00
CA VAL A 48 -18.12 -7.45 -15.05
C VAL A 48 -18.11 -8.16 -13.71
N GLU A 49 -16.99 -8.08 -13.00
CA GLU A 49 -16.88 -8.57 -11.63
C GLU A 49 -16.73 -7.38 -10.69
N LEU A 50 -17.69 -7.21 -9.80
CA LEU A 50 -17.70 -6.10 -8.84
C LEU A 50 -17.54 -6.62 -7.42
N THR A 51 -16.81 -5.87 -6.59
CA THR A 51 -16.55 -6.21 -5.19
C THR A 51 -17.37 -5.30 -4.28
N PHE A 52 -18.40 -5.85 -3.64
CA PHE A 52 -19.24 -5.12 -2.70
C PHE A 52 -18.58 -5.16 -1.31
N ALA A 53 -18.24 -3.98 -0.77
CA ALA A 53 -17.67 -3.83 0.55
C ALA A 53 -18.81 -3.66 1.56
N LEU A 54 -19.14 -4.71 2.32
CA LEU A 54 -20.26 -4.70 3.27
C LEU A 54 -19.84 -3.97 4.56
N LYS A 55 -20.79 -3.27 5.19
CA LYS A 55 -20.58 -2.57 6.47
C LYS A 55 -20.19 -3.56 7.58
N GLN A 56 -19.01 -3.34 8.14
CA GLN A 56 -18.44 -4.12 9.25
C GLN A 56 -19.05 -3.73 10.60
N GLN A 57 -18.98 -4.65 11.57
CA GLN A 57 -19.35 -4.38 12.96
C GLN A 57 -18.11 -4.10 13.83
N ASN A 58 -18.32 -3.51 15.00
CA ASN A 58 -17.33 -3.40 16.08
C ASN A 58 -15.97 -2.73 15.72
N VAL A 59 -15.91 -1.92 14.66
CA VAL A 59 -14.67 -1.25 14.20
C VAL A 59 -13.97 -0.45 15.31
N ASN A 60 -14.73 0.26 16.17
CA ASN A 60 -14.16 0.97 17.31
C ASN A 60 -13.52 0.03 18.34
N GLN A 61 -14.15 -1.11 18.63
CA GLN A 61 -13.59 -2.11 19.54
C GLN A 61 -12.33 -2.76 18.94
N MET A 62 -12.34 -2.99 17.63
CA MET A 62 -11.18 -3.49 16.89
C MET A 62 -9.99 -2.53 16.99
N LYS A 63 -10.22 -1.22 16.85
CA LYS A 63 -9.18 -0.19 17.03
C LYS A 63 -8.57 -0.21 18.44
N GLU A 64 -9.40 -0.30 19.48
CA GLU A 64 -8.92 -0.40 20.86
C GLU A 64 -8.13 -1.69 21.10
N LEU A 65 -8.60 -2.81 20.56
CA LEU A 65 -7.90 -4.08 20.65
C LEU A 65 -6.53 -4.02 19.95
N LEU A 66 -6.47 -3.41 18.77
CA LEU A 66 -5.22 -3.21 18.04
C LEU A 66 -4.21 -2.44 18.88
N LYS A 67 -4.64 -1.35 19.53
CA LYS A 67 -3.80 -0.58 20.46
C LYS A 67 -3.26 -1.48 21.58
N LEU A 68 -4.12 -2.31 22.18
CA LEU A 68 -3.70 -3.21 23.26
C LEU A 68 -2.71 -4.30 22.83
N VAL A 69 -2.84 -4.86 21.62
CA VAL A 69 -1.94 -5.94 21.17
C VAL A 69 -0.64 -5.43 20.53
N SER A 70 -0.59 -4.15 20.15
CA SER A 70 0.59 -3.52 19.53
C SER A 70 1.40 -2.60 20.46
N ASP A 71 0.81 -2.18 21.59
CA ASP A 71 1.53 -1.41 22.62
C ASP A 71 2.46 -2.33 23.43
N PRO A 72 3.79 -2.16 23.41
CA PRO A 72 4.72 -3.01 24.18
C PRO A 72 4.57 -2.93 25.71
N ASP A 73 3.92 -1.89 26.25
CA ASP A 73 3.67 -1.77 27.70
C ASP A 73 2.34 -2.45 28.12
N SER A 74 1.54 -2.90 27.16
CA SER A 74 0.29 -3.59 27.41
C SER A 74 0.52 -5.05 27.78
N HIS A 75 -0.20 -5.56 28.79
CA HIS A 75 -0.25 -6.99 29.10
C HIS A 75 -0.87 -7.86 27.98
N GLN A 76 -1.47 -7.23 26.97
CA GLN A 76 -1.99 -7.89 25.77
C GLN A 76 -1.02 -7.84 24.58
N TYR A 77 0.16 -7.21 24.72
CA TYR A 77 1.14 -7.12 23.67
C TYR A 77 1.47 -8.49 23.07
N GLY A 78 1.40 -8.60 21.75
CA GLY A 78 1.73 -9.83 21.03
C GLY A 78 0.69 -10.96 21.17
N LYS A 79 -0.44 -10.74 21.86
CA LYS A 79 -1.57 -11.69 21.91
C LYS A 79 -2.51 -11.44 20.74
N TYR A 80 -2.00 -11.74 19.56
CA TYR A 80 -2.70 -11.56 18.30
C TYR A 80 -3.84 -12.56 18.11
N LEU A 81 -4.77 -12.20 17.23
CA LEU A 81 -5.98 -12.97 16.93
C LEU A 81 -5.78 -13.86 15.71
N SER A 82 -6.49 -14.98 15.69
CA SER A 82 -6.67 -15.76 14.46
C SER A 82 -7.55 -15.01 13.45
N LEU A 83 -7.56 -15.47 12.19
CA LEU A 83 -8.46 -14.90 11.18
C LEU A 83 -9.93 -15.11 11.57
N GLU A 84 -10.26 -16.23 12.21
CA GLU A 84 -11.61 -16.56 12.65
C GLU A 84 -12.06 -15.67 13.81
N GLU A 85 -11.16 -15.33 14.74
CA GLU A 85 -11.44 -14.38 15.82
C GLU A 85 -11.64 -12.96 15.28
N VAL A 86 -10.82 -12.54 14.30
CA VAL A 86 -11.03 -11.26 13.60
C VAL A 86 -12.36 -11.27 12.85
N ALA A 87 -12.69 -12.35 12.13
CA ALA A 87 -13.97 -12.49 11.43
C ALA A 87 -15.16 -12.38 12.39
N ALA A 88 -15.12 -13.08 13.53
CA ALA A 88 -16.16 -13.01 14.54
C ALA A 88 -16.35 -11.59 15.11
N LEU A 89 -15.27 -10.80 15.19
CA LEU A 89 -15.30 -9.42 15.66
C LEU A 89 -15.93 -8.48 14.63
N VAL A 90 -15.59 -8.61 13.34
CA VAL A 90 -15.91 -7.56 12.34
C VAL A 90 -16.95 -7.93 11.30
N GLN A 91 -17.35 -9.21 11.21
CA GLN A 91 -18.30 -9.67 10.19
C GLN A 91 -19.57 -8.80 10.16
N PRO A 92 -20.20 -8.61 9.00
CA PRO A 92 -21.42 -7.83 8.91
C PRO A 92 -22.56 -8.44 9.72
N SER A 93 -23.54 -7.60 10.07
CA SER A 93 -24.76 -8.09 10.72
C SER A 93 -25.54 -9.03 9.79
N GLN A 94 -26.30 -9.97 10.36
CA GLN A 94 -27.20 -10.84 9.58
C GLN A 94 -28.19 -10.02 8.74
N LEU A 95 -28.60 -8.83 9.22
CA LEU A 95 -29.44 -7.92 8.47
C LEU A 95 -28.70 -7.38 7.23
N THR A 96 -27.48 -6.86 7.40
CA THR A 96 -26.64 -6.36 6.30
C THR A 96 -26.48 -7.42 5.22
N GLU A 97 -26.08 -8.65 5.60
CA GLU A 97 -25.89 -9.72 4.62
C GLU A 97 -27.19 -10.06 3.88
N LYS A 98 -28.30 -10.20 4.61
CA LYS A 98 -29.59 -10.56 4.02
C LYS A 98 -30.10 -9.49 3.06
N VAL A 99 -29.97 -8.21 3.43
CA VAL A 99 -30.40 -7.09 2.58
C VAL A 99 -29.58 -7.05 1.28
N VAL A 100 -28.25 -7.10 1.38
CA VAL A 100 -27.36 -7.06 0.21
C VAL A 100 -27.56 -8.29 -0.68
N GLN A 101 -27.65 -9.49 -0.10
CA GLN A 101 -27.89 -10.72 -0.87
C GLN A 101 -29.25 -10.70 -1.58
N ASN A 102 -30.32 -10.30 -0.89
CA ASN A 102 -31.65 -10.22 -1.51
C ASN A 102 -31.69 -9.18 -2.64
N TRP A 103 -31.04 -8.04 -2.45
CA TRP A 103 -30.93 -6.99 -3.46
C TRP A 103 -30.17 -7.46 -4.71
N LEU A 104 -29.06 -8.17 -4.55
CA LEU A 104 -28.31 -8.76 -5.67
C LEU A 104 -29.14 -9.84 -6.38
N GLN A 105 -29.77 -10.74 -5.61
CA GLN A 105 -30.59 -11.82 -6.16
C GLN A 105 -31.83 -11.32 -6.89
N SER A 106 -32.47 -10.24 -6.44
CA SER A 106 -33.63 -9.65 -7.10
C SER A 106 -33.30 -9.10 -8.51
N HIS A 107 -32.03 -8.82 -8.77
CA HIS A 107 -31.51 -8.41 -10.08
C HIS A 107 -30.89 -9.58 -10.87
N GLY A 108 -31.07 -10.82 -10.41
CA GLY A 108 -30.59 -12.03 -11.09
C GLY A 108 -29.13 -12.37 -10.86
N VAL A 109 -28.43 -11.67 -9.97
CA VAL A 109 -27.02 -11.95 -9.63
C VAL A 109 -26.96 -13.19 -8.74
N LYS A 110 -26.31 -14.24 -9.23
CA LYS A 110 -26.20 -15.54 -8.52
C LYS A 110 -24.76 -15.98 -8.26
N ASN A 111 -23.82 -15.54 -9.09
CA ASN A 111 -22.43 -15.94 -9.00
C ASN A 111 -21.68 -14.97 -8.08
N CYS A 112 -21.82 -15.18 -6.77
CA CYS A 112 -21.14 -14.37 -5.76
C CYS A 112 -20.30 -15.24 -4.83
N HIS A 113 -19.11 -14.75 -4.49
CA HIS A 113 -18.17 -15.37 -3.57
C HIS A 113 -17.85 -14.42 -2.42
N THR A 114 -17.82 -14.94 -1.20
CA THR A 114 -17.41 -14.17 -0.02
C THR A 114 -16.07 -14.68 0.51
N ILE A 115 -15.49 -13.95 1.44
CA ILE A 115 -14.25 -14.31 2.14
C ILE A 115 -14.53 -14.76 3.58
N VAL A 116 -13.53 -15.30 4.28
CA VAL A 116 -13.67 -15.77 5.67
C VAL A 116 -14.27 -14.72 6.61
N THR A 117 -13.91 -13.44 6.46
CA THR A 117 -14.46 -12.34 7.28
C THR A 117 -15.85 -11.87 6.88
N ARG A 118 -16.42 -12.39 5.78
CA ARG A 118 -17.78 -12.14 5.27
C ARG A 118 -18.13 -10.70 4.91
N ASP A 119 -17.19 -9.78 5.06
CA ASP A 119 -17.34 -8.34 4.87
C ASP A 119 -17.05 -7.87 3.43
N PHE A 120 -16.71 -8.79 2.54
CA PHE A 120 -16.67 -8.56 1.10
C PHE A 120 -17.45 -9.62 0.34
N LEU A 121 -18.09 -9.20 -0.75
CA LEU A 121 -18.80 -10.07 -1.67
C LEU A 121 -18.40 -9.73 -3.10
N GLN A 122 -17.75 -10.65 -3.80
CA GLN A 122 -17.36 -10.51 -5.21
C GLN A 122 -18.41 -11.18 -6.07
N CYS A 123 -18.98 -10.45 -7.04
CA CYS A 123 -20.05 -10.97 -7.87
C CYS A 123 -19.79 -10.71 -9.36
N VAL A 124 -20.02 -11.74 -10.18
CA VAL A 124 -20.01 -11.63 -11.64
C VAL A 124 -21.44 -11.37 -12.13
N MET A 125 -21.58 -10.37 -13.00
CA MET A 125 -22.86 -9.97 -13.61
C MET A 125 -22.64 -9.35 -14.99
N THR A 126 -23.70 -9.17 -15.76
CA THR A 126 -23.61 -8.42 -17.02
C THR A 126 -23.52 -6.91 -16.76
N VAL A 127 -22.92 -6.16 -17.69
CA VAL A 127 -22.87 -4.69 -17.62
C VAL A 127 -24.27 -4.09 -17.47
N GLN A 128 -25.27 -4.62 -18.17
CA GLN A 128 -26.65 -4.15 -18.04
C GLN A 128 -27.19 -4.28 -16.61
N VAL A 129 -26.89 -5.39 -15.93
CA VAL A 129 -27.30 -5.60 -14.54
C VAL A 129 -26.51 -4.69 -13.60
N ALA A 130 -25.20 -4.54 -13.82
CA ALA A 130 -24.37 -3.65 -13.03
C ALA A 130 -24.84 -2.18 -13.09
N GLU A 131 -25.14 -1.67 -14.29
CA GLU A 131 -25.63 -0.30 -14.48
C GLU A 131 -27.06 -0.09 -13.96
N ALA A 132 -27.86 -1.16 -13.85
CA ALA A 132 -29.16 -1.13 -13.20
C ALA A 132 -29.05 -1.13 -11.66
N LEU A 133 -28.13 -1.93 -11.10
CA LEU A 133 -27.84 -1.97 -9.67
C LEU A 133 -27.21 -0.66 -9.18
N LEU A 134 -26.40 -0.03 -10.02
CA LEU A 134 -25.62 1.16 -9.70
C LEU A 134 -26.03 2.35 -10.60
N PRO A 135 -27.23 2.93 -10.43
CA PRO A 135 -27.68 4.04 -11.27
C PRO A 135 -26.66 5.17 -11.31
N GLY A 136 -26.31 5.59 -12.53
CA GLY A 136 -25.25 6.55 -12.81
C GLY A 136 -23.98 5.91 -13.38
N ALA A 137 -23.68 4.68 -12.96
CA ALA A 137 -22.54 3.93 -13.49
C ALA A 137 -22.68 3.70 -15.00
N LYS A 138 -21.54 3.87 -15.67
CA LYS A 138 -21.38 3.84 -17.12
C LYS A 138 -20.04 3.20 -17.47
N PHE A 139 -20.02 1.90 -17.70
CA PHE A 139 -18.77 1.17 -17.94
C PHE A 139 -18.24 1.42 -19.35
N HIS A 140 -16.95 1.71 -19.43
CA HIS A 140 -16.18 1.83 -20.67
C HIS A 140 -14.89 1.03 -20.54
N ARG A 141 -14.37 0.58 -21.69
CA ARG A 141 -13.09 -0.09 -21.79
C ARG A 141 -12.00 0.95 -22.01
N TYR A 142 -10.96 0.90 -21.19
CA TYR A 142 -9.78 1.74 -21.30
C TYR A 142 -8.56 0.89 -21.62
N ARG A 143 -7.56 1.48 -22.26
CA ARG A 143 -6.31 0.79 -22.62
C ARG A 143 -5.08 1.58 -22.17
N ARG A 144 -4.09 0.85 -21.67
CA ARG A 144 -2.72 1.31 -21.45
C ARG A 144 -1.75 0.27 -22.01
N GLY A 145 -1.06 0.60 -23.09
CA GLY A 145 -0.22 -0.37 -23.81
C GLY A 145 -1.04 -1.57 -24.30
N SER A 146 -0.64 -2.79 -23.91
CA SER A 146 -1.37 -4.04 -24.19
C SER A 146 -2.49 -4.36 -23.20
N HIS A 147 -2.63 -3.58 -22.13
CA HIS A 147 -3.56 -3.85 -21.04
C HIS A 147 -4.88 -3.11 -21.24
N THR A 148 -5.97 -3.78 -20.91
CA THR A 148 -7.32 -3.22 -20.94
C THR A 148 -7.98 -3.38 -19.57
N LEU A 149 -8.81 -2.42 -19.22
CA LEU A 149 -9.62 -2.46 -18.00
C LEU A 149 -11.01 -1.86 -18.25
N LEU A 150 -11.99 -2.18 -17.39
CA LEU A 150 -13.34 -1.63 -17.46
C LEU A 150 -13.58 -0.74 -16.24
N ARG A 151 -13.92 0.54 -16.46
CA ARG A 151 -14.27 1.50 -15.39
C ARG A 151 -15.42 2.40 -15.82
N SER A 152 -16.03 3.07 -14.85
CA SER A 152 -16.91 4.18 -15.06
C SER A 152 -16.31 5.49 -14.56
N THR A 153 -16.39 6.51 -15.41
CA THR A 153 -16.06 7.91 -15.07
C THR A 153 -17.29 8.70 -14.59
N SER A 154 -18.46 8.05 -14.53
CA SER A 154 -19.69 8.62 -13.98
C SER A 154 -19.91 8.06 -12.59
N LEU A 155 -20.12 8.92 -11.60
CA LEU A 155 -20.45 8.50 -10.24
C LEU A 155 -21.68 7.60 -10.23
N TYR A 156 -21.72 6.71 -9.24
CA TYR A 156 -22.82 5.76 -9.07
C TYR A 156 -23.53 5.99 -7.74
N SER A 157 -24.81 5.62 -7.72
CA SER A 157 -25.64 5.60 -6.52
C SER A 157 -26.11 4.18 -6.22
N VAL A 158 -26.61 3.96 -5.01
CA VAL A 158 -27.32 2.74 -4.62
C VAL A 158 -28.66 3.12 -4.00
N HIS A 159 -29.60 2.16 -3.97
CA HIS A 159 -30.89 2.36 -3.32
C HIS A 159 -30.71 2.64 -1.82
N GLU A 160 -31.54 3.53 -1.24
CA GLU A 160 -31.49 3.92 0.18
C GLU A 160 -31.47 2.72 1.13
N ASP A 161 -32.30 1.71 0.85
CA ASP A 161 -32.35 0.45 1.63
C ASP A 161 -31.01 -0.29 1.70
N VAL A 162 -30.11 -0.10 0.74
CA VAL A 162 -28.80 -0.78 0.64
C VAL A 162 -27.65 0.14 1.04
N TYR A 163 -27.84 1.46 0.93
CA TYR A 163 -26.83 2.47 1.24
C TYR A 163 -26.21 2.29 2.64
N GLN A 164 -27.05 2.05 3.65
CA GLN A 164 -26.60 1.83 5.03
C GLN A 164 -25.85 0.50 5.27
N HIS A 165 -25.75 -0.36 4.25
CA HIS A 165 -25.18 -1.70 4.34
C HIS A 165 -23.90 -1.89 3.52
N LEU A 166 -23.52 -0.89 2.71
CA LEU A 166 -22.30 -0.90 1.90
C LEU A 166 -21.40 0.28 2.27
N ASP A 167 -20.09 0.06 2.23
CA ASP A 167 -19.09 1.14 2.27
C ASP A 167 -18.85 1.69 0.87
N PHE A 168 -18.58 0.81 -0.10
CA PHE A 168 -18.33 1.15 -1.50
C PHE A 168 -18.50 -0.08 -2.41
N VAL A 169 -18.37 0.12 -3.72
CA VAL A 169 -18.32 -0.95 -4.73
C VAL A 169 -17.00 -0.86 -5.51
N GLY A 170 -16.11 -1.82 -5.26
CA GLY A 170 -14.82 -1.94 -5.92
C GLY A 170 -14.96 -2.38 -7.37
N GLY A 171 -14.08 -1.85 -8.22
CA GLY A 171 -14.03 -2.11 -9.66
C GLY A 171 -14.78 -1.09 -10.52
N VAL A 172 -15.31 -0.03 -9.91
CA VAL A 172 -16.07 1.01 -10.62
C VAL A 172 -15.18 2.16 -11.10
N HIS A 173 -14.40 2.79 -10.23
CA HIS A 173 -13.69 4.05 -10.54
C HIS A 173 -12.16 3.92 -10.66
N ARG A 174 -11.50 3.41 -9.62
CA ARG A 174 -10.04 3.54 -9.43
C ARG A 174 -9.23 2.80 -10.51
N PHE A 175 -8.34 3.53 -11.18
CA PHE A 175 -7.38 2.99 -12.13
C PHE A 175 -6.13 2.52 -11.40
N PRO A 176 -5.50 1.39 -11.80
CA PRO A 176 -4.24 0.98 -11.21
C PRO A 176 -3.14 2.00 -11.56
N PRO A 177 -2.26 2.35 -10.61
CA PRO A 177 -1.23 3.34 -10.84
C PRO A 177 -0.31 2.92 -11.99
N LYS A 178 0.23 3.91 -12.69
CA LYS A 178 1.38 3.68 -13.57
C LYS A 178 2.59 3.42 -12.68
N GLY A 179 3.39 2.40 -12.99
CA GLY A 179 4.70 2.29 -12.37
C GLY A 179 5.45 3.59 -12.61
N LYS A 180 5.93 4.25 -11.54
CA LYS A 180 6.92 5.31 -11.73
C LYS A 180 8.13 4.60 -12.32
N ASP A 181 8.55 5.01 -13.52
CA ASP A 181 9.78 4.50 -14.10
C ASP A 181 10.87 4.79 -13.09
N ILE A 182 11.39 3.73 -12.46
CA ILE A 182 12.54 3.78 -11.58
C ILE A 182 13.61 4.58 -12.32
N SER A 183 14.04 5.69 -11.72
CA SER A 183 14.88 6.66 -12.43
C SER A 183 16.22 6.02 -12.76
N LYS A 184 16.51 5.82 -14.05
CA LYS A 184 17.86 5.49 -14.50
C LYS A 184 18.71 6.76 -14.40
N GLY A 185 19.65 6.79 -13.48
CA GLY A 185 20.64 7.87 -13.37
C GLY A 185 21.40 8.09 -14.69
N TRP A 186 21.80 9.35 -14.93
CA TRP A 186 22.53 9.85 -16.12
C TRP A 186 23.75 8.98 -16.50
N GLU A 187 23.94 8.70 -17.80
CA GLU A 187 25.08 7.95 -18.35
C GLU A 187 26.39 8.77 -18.34
N GLY A 188 27.34 8.39 -17.48
CA GLY A 188 28.68 8.98 -17.52
C GLY A 188 29.70 8.38 -16.56
N ALA A 189 30.51 7.46 -17.10
CA ALA A 189 31.97 7.31 -16.89
C ALA A 189 32.51 5.99 -16.31
N ARG A 190 33.36 5.38 -17.16
CA ARG A 190 34.68 4.73 -16.98
C ARG A 190 35.03 4.00 -15.67
N GLN A 191 35.42 2.74 -15.87
CA GLN A 191 36.15 1.87 -14.94
C GLN A 191 37.49 2.47 -14.46
N SER A 192 37.76 2.37 -13.16
CA SER A 192 39.06 1.88 -12.63
C SER A 192 38.94 1.47 -11.15
N ALA A 193 39.92 0.69 -10.69
CA ALA A 193 39.91 -0.15 -9.49
C ALA A 193 40.25 0.56 -8.16
N LEU A 194 39.88 -0.14 -7.05
CA LEU A 194 40.23 0.02 -5.62
C LEU A 194 39.26 0.83 -4.74
N GLY A 195 38.57 0.14 -3.83
CA GLY A 195 37.90 0.70 -2.64
C GLY A 195 36.49 1.30 -2.83
N TYR A 196 35.98 1.29 -4.06
CA TYR A 196 34.69 1.88 -4.43
C TYR A 196 33.65 0.79 -4.71
N HIS A 197 32.41 0.99 -4.25
CA HIS A 197 31.26 0.21 -4.74
C HIS A 197 30.60 0.99 -5.88
N LEU A 198 30.19 0.28 -6.93
CA LEU A 198 29.36 0.85 -7.99
C LEU A 198 27.93 0.45 -7.66
N GLY A 199 27.14 1.35 -7.07
CA GLY A 199 25.75 1.08 -6.68
C GLY A 199 25.58 0.20 -5.45
N VAL A 200 24.33 -0.03 -5.07
CA VAL A 200 23.91 -0.81 -3.91
C VAL A 200 23.65 -2.25 -4.34
N THR A 201 24.21 -3.19 -3.58
CA THR A 201 24.06 -4.64 -3.74
C THR A 201 23.73 -5.26 -2.38
N PRO A 202 23.31 -6.54 -2.32
CA PRO A 202 23.16 -7.27 -1.07
C PRO A 202 24.32 -7.13 -0.08
N SER A 203 25.57 -7.15 -0.56
CA SER A 203 26.73 -6.98 0.34
C SER A 203 26.85 -5.57 0.89
N VAL A 204 26.50 -4.54 0.11
CA VAL A 204 26.46 -3.13 0.56
C VAL A 204 25.38 -2.95 1.62
N VAL A 205 24.15 -3.42 1.37
CA VAL A 205 23.03 -3.36 2.31
C VAL A 205 23.39 -4.04 3.62
N ARG A 206 23.88 -5.29 3.56
CA ARG A 206 24.23 -6.07 4.75
C ARG A 206 25.38 -5.42 5.53
N SER A 207 26.39 -4.89 4.84
CA SER A 207 27.49 -4.20 5.51
C SER A 207 27.04 -2.90 6.17
N ARG A 208 26.22 -2.08 5.48
CA ARG A 208 25.73 -0.80 6.02
C ARG A 208 24.85 -0.99 7.26
N TYR A 209 23.97 -1.98 7.24
CA TYR A 209 23.05 -2.26 8.34
C TYR A 209 23.56 -3.30 9.34
N ASN A 210 24.86 -3.61 9.29
CA ASN A 210 25.56 -4.53 10.20
C ASN A 210 24.98 -5.95 10.30
N LEU A 211 24.53 -6.51 9.17
CA LEU A 211 24.21 -7.93 9.06
C LEU A 211 25.48 -8.73 8.73
N THR A 212 25.80 -9.68 9.59
CA THR A 212 26.89 -10.62 9.40
C THR A 212 26.47 -11.78 8.50
N ALA A 213 27.41 -12.63 8.07
CA ALA A 213 27.09 -13.85 7.32
C ALA A 213 26.21 -14.85 8.11
N LYS A 214 26.14 -14.71 9.44
CA LYS A 214 25.32 -15.57 10.33
C LYS A 214 23.90 -15.05 10.53
N ASP A 215 23.63 -13.80 10.17
CA ASP A 215 22.31 -13.18 10.33
C ASP A 215 21.40 -13.59 9.17
N VAL A 216 20.96 -14.84 9.24
CA VAL A 216 20.09 -15.52 8.26
C VAL A 216 19.01 -16.29 9.02
N GLY A 217 17.84 -16.47 8.40
CA GLY A 217 16.69 -17.15 8.99
C GLY A 217 16.97 -18.61 9.32
N THR A 218 16.44 -19.06 10.45
CA THR A 218 16.56 -20.45 10.93
C THR A 218 15.27 -20.98 11.56
N ALA A 219 14.31 -20.12 11.91
CA ALA A 219 13.02 -20.54 12.45
C ALA A 219 12.10 -21.07 11.35
N THR A 220 11.60 -22.29 11.52
CA THR A 220 10.78 -22.98 10.50
C THR A 220 9.37 -22.41 10.35
N ASN A 221 8.90 -21.65 11.33
CA ASN A 221 7.58 -20.99 11.31
C ASN A 221 7.66 -19.52 10.88
N ASN A 222 8.84 -19.03 10.47
CA ASN A 222 9.02 -17.68 9.97
C ASN A 222 8.83 -17.60 8.46
N SER A 223 8.20 -16.53 7.99
CA SER A 223 8.02 -16.27 6.56
C SER A 223 7.80 -14.78 6.32
N GLN A 224 8.13 -14.35 5.11
CA GLN A 224 8.00 -12.98 4.62
C GLN A 224 7.35 -12.94 3.24
N ALA A 225 6.86 -11.77 2.83
CA ALA A 225 6.18 -11.60 1.55
C ALA A 225 6.46 -10.26 0.91
N VAL A 226 6.47 -10.27 -0.42
CA VAL A 226 6.33 -9.06 -1.25
C VAL A 226 4.97 -9.06 -1.92
N ALA A 227 4.34 -7.90 -2.03
CA ALA A 227 3.15 -7.72 -2.83
C ALA A 227 3.37 -6.58 -3.82
N GLN A 228 3.22 -6.91 -5.10
CA GLN A 228 3.35 -5.96 -6.20
C GLN A 228 2.05 -5.92 -7.00
N PHE A 229 1.69 -4.73 -7.45
CA PHE A 229 0.44 -4.47 -8.18
C PHE A 229 0.67 -3.84 -9.55
N LEU A 230 1.92 -3.60 -9.90
CA LEU A 230 2.29 -3.21 -11.24
C LEU A 230 2.10 -4.40 -12.18
N GLU A 231 1.95 -4.10 -13.46
CA GLU A 231 1.83 -5.10 -14.53
C GLU A 231 3.22 -5.70 -14.88
N GLN A 232 3.98 -6.03 -13.84
CA GLN A 232 5.34 -6.54 -13.88
C GLN A 232 5.37 -7.92 -13.22
N TYR A 233 6.20 -8.83 -13.74
CA TYR A 233 6.25 -10.20 -13.26
C TYR A 233 7.60 -10.49 -12.61
N TYR A 234 7.56 -11.19 -11.49
CA TYR A 234 8.76 -11.86 -10.97
C TYR A 234 9.10 -13.04 -11.88
N HIS A 235 10.39 -13.24 -12.17
CA HIS A 235 10.87 -14.41 -12.89
C HIS A 235 11.82 -15.23 -12.00
N PRO A 236 11.53 -16.54 -11.78
CA PRO A 236 12.40 -17.39 -10.96
C PRO A 236 13.84 -17.49 -11.46
N ALA A 237 14.06 -17.42 -12.77
CA ALA A 237 15.40 -17.45 -13.34
C ALA A 237 16.22 -16.20 -13.01
N ASP A 238 15.56 -15.03 -12.94
CA ASP A 238 16.21 -13.76 -12.63
C ASP A 238 16.68 -13.75 -11.17
N LEU A 239 15.80 -14.17 -10.24
CA LEU A 239 16.18 -14.28 -8.82
C LEU A 239 17.30 -15.28 -8.59
N ALA A 240 17.27 -16.44 -9.26
CA ALA A 240 18.33 -17.42 -9.13
C ALA A 240 19.68 -16.86 -9.62
N GLU A 241 19.67 -16.12 -10.73
CA GLU A 241 20.85 -15.44 -11.26
C GLU A 241 21.32 -14.30 -10.34
N PHE A 242 20.42 -13.46 -9.84
CA PHE A 242 20.71 -12.41 -8.87
C PHE A 242 21.40 -12.98 -7.63
N MET A 243 20.85 -14.04 -7.04
CA MET A 243 21.41 -14.68 -5.85
C MET A 243 22.79 -15.27 -6.14
N SER A 244 22.97 -15.89 -7.31
CA SER A 244 24.29 -16.37 -7.74
C SER A 244 25.33 -15.25 -7.91
N LEU A 245 24.92 -14.08 -8.39
CA LEU A 245 25.82 -12.94 -8.62
C LEU A 245 26.18 -12.22 -7.31
N PHE A 246 25.20 -12.02 -6.43
CA PHE A 246 25.32 -11.06 -5.34
C PHE A 246 25.22 -11.64 -3.92
N ALA A 247 24.73 -12.86 -3.74
CA ALA A 247 24.46 -13.45 -2.43
C ALA A 247 25.48 -14.52 -1.97
N GLY A 248 26.64 -14.63 -2.63
CA GLY A 248 27.65 -15.66 -2.32
C GLY A 248 28.31 -15.56 -0.93
N ALA A 249 28.12 -14.44 -0.21
CA ALA A 249 28.74 -14.19 1.10
C ALA A 249 27.90 -14.65 2.31
N PHE A 250 26.68 -15.15 2.10
CA PHE A 250 25.77 -15.58 3.15
C PHE A 250 24.85 -16.70 2.64
N THR A 251 24.31 -17.50 3.56
CA THR A 251 23.32 -18.54 3.21
C THR A 251 22.03 -17.91 2.72
N HIS A 252 21.52 -18.37 1.58
CA HIS A 252 20.34 -17.81 0.93
C HIS A 252 19.53 -18.89 0.21
N MET A 253 18.27 -18.56 -0.07
CA MET A 253 17.42 -19.31 -0.99
C MET A 253 17.47 -18.64 -2.37
N SER A 254 17.41 -19.42 -3.44
CA SER A 254 17.41 -18.94 -4.83
C SER A 254 16.04 -19.01 -5.50
N ALA A 255 15.01 -19.36 -4.75
CA ALA A 255 13.64 -19.47 -5.20
C ALA A 255 12.68 -19.08 -4.08
N VAL A 256 11.56 -18.47 -4.47
CA VAL A 256 10.44 -18.18 -3.56
C VAL A 256 9.70 -19.48 -3.21
N GLU A 257 9.15 -19.56 -2.01
CA GLU A 257 8.37 -20.72 -1.55
C GLU A 257 7.02 -20.80 -2.27
N ARG A 258 6.38 -19.65 -2.48
CA ARG A 258 5.02 -19.59 -3.03
C ARG A 258 4.81 -18.31 -3.83
N VAL A 259 4.18 -18.47 -4.99
CA VAL A 259 3.60 -17.36 -5.75
C VAL A 259 2.08 -17.42 -5.58
N VAL A 260 1.48 -16.36 -5.04
CA VAL A 260 0.04 -16.23 -4.83
C VAL A 260 -0.54 -15.32 -5.90
N GLY A 261 -1.51 -15.83 -6.64
CA GLY A 261 -2.12 -15.13 -7.78
C GLY A 261 -1.76 -15.80 -9.10
N THR A 262 -1.78 -15.05 -10.21
CA THR A 262 -1.48 -15.59 -11.56
C THR A 262 -0.50 -14.69 -12.26
N GLN A 263 0.67 -15.24 -12.59
CA GLN A 263 1.62 -14.61 -13.49
C GLN A 263 1.33 -15.08 -14.91
N GLY A 264 1.02 -14.17 -15.83
CA GLY A 264 1.00 -14.51 -17.26
C GLY A 264 2.42 -14.81 -17.76
N GLY A 265 2.56 -15.24 -19.02
CA GLY A 265 3.87 -15.41 -19.67
C GLY A 265 4.58 -14.08 -20.02
N GLY A 266 4.33 -13.02 -19.24
CA GLY A 266 4.86 -11.67 -19.48
C GLY A 266 6.34 -11.53 -19.15
N LYS A 267 6.93 -10.41 -19.59
CA LYS A 267 8.34 -10.07 -19.30
C LYS A 267 8.53 -9.76 -17.82
N ALA A 268 9.73 -10.04 -17.32
CA ALA A 268 10.12 -9.56 -16.00
C ALA A 268 10.14 -8.04 -15.97
N GLY A 269 9.74 -7.47 -14.83
CA GLY A 269 9.83 -6.03 -14.61
C GLY A 269 10.77 -5.68 -13.48
N ILE A 270 11.36 -4.49 -13.54
CA ILE A 270 12.38 -4.01 -12.59
C ILE A 270 11.82 -3.96 -11.16
N GLU A 271 10.59 -3.49 -10.98
CA GLU A 271 9.95 -3.39 -9.65
C GLU A 271 9.75 -4.78 -9.03
N ALA A 272 9.17 -5.70 -9.81
CA ALA A 272 8.88 -7.06 -9.34
C ALA A 272 10.16 -7.86 -9.04
N SER A 273 11.27 -7.59 -9.75
CA SER A 273 12.59 -8.14 -9.43
C SER A 273 13.17 -7.50 -8.17
N LEU A 274 13.18 -6.16 -8.08
CA LEU A 274 13.75 -5.40 -6.97
C LEU A 274 13.19 -5.86 -5.62
N ASP A 275 11.87 -5.95 -5.51
CA ASP A 275 11.18 -6.29 -4.26
C ASP A 275 11.65 -7.64 -3.70
N VAL A 276 11.59 -8.67 -4.54
CA VAL A 276 11.89 -10.06 -4.13
C VAL A 276 13.39 -10.29 -3.94
N GLU A 277 14.24 -9.70 -4.79
CA GLU A 277 15.69 -9.86 -4.71
C GLU A 277 16.25 -9.29 -3.40
N TYR A 278 15.74 -8.13 -2.97
CA TYR A 278 16.26 -7.46 -1.77
C TYR A 278 15.61 -7.89 -0.47
N ILE A 279 14.33 -8.31 -0.46
CA ILE A 279 13.75 -8.90 0.76
C ILE A 279 14.46 -10.22 1.10
N MET A 280 14.80 -11.02 0.08
CA MET A 280 15.51 -12.29 0.25
C MET A 280 17.01 -12.13 0.50
N SER A 281 17.54 -10.92 0.37
CA SER A 281 18.94 -10.59 0.68
C SER A 281 19.12 -10.03 2.09
N SER A 282 18.22 -9.13 2.48
CA SER A 282 18.18 -8.57 3.84
C SER A 282 17.61 -9.60 4.82
N GLY A 283 16.45 -10.18 4.51
CA GLY A 283 15.82 -11.33 5.17
C GLY A 283 16.27 -12.66 4.56
N ALA A 284 17.58 -12.90 4.58
CA ALA A 284 18.17 -14.06 3.94
C ALA A 284 17.73 -15.38 4.61
N ASN A 285 17.54 -16.43 3.80
CA ASN A 285 17.15 -17.78 4.23
C ASN A 285 15.80 -17.87 4.98
N ILE A 286 14.85 -16.99 4.66
CA ILE A 286 13.48 -17.01 5.19
C ILE A 286 12.52 -17.37 4.05
N SER A 287 11.54 -18.24 4.33
CA SER A 287 10.48 -18.60 3.38
C SER A 287 9.80 -17.34 2.85
N THR A 288 9.88 -17.12 1.53
CA THR A 288 9.41 -15.87 0.91
C THR A 288 8.28 -16.14 -0.06
N TRP A 289 7.20 -15.38 0.06
CA TRP A 289 6.05 -15.44 -0.85
C TRP A 289 6.00 -14.21 -1.75
N VAL A 290 5.53 -14.39 -2.98
CA VAL A 290 5.26 -13.28 -3.92
C VAL A 290 3.77 -13.23 -4.18
N PHE A 291 3.13 -12.12 -3.81
CA PHE A 291 1.76 -11.82 -4.20
C PHE A 291 1.78 -11.03 -5.51
N THR A 292 1.13 -11.58 -6.52
CA THR A 292 1.10 -11.03 -7.87
C THR A 292 -0.27 -11.21 -8.47
N ASN A 293 -0.95 -10.10 -8.71
CA ASN A 293 -2.31 -10.15 -9.22
C ASN A 293 -2.56 -9.04 -10.24
N PRO A 294 -1.84 -9.05 -11.38
CA PRO A 294 -2.20 -8.17 -12.50
C PRO A 294 -3.64 -8.54 -12.86
N GLY A 295 -4.52 -7.53 -12.82
CA GLY A 295 -5.98 -7.68 -12.79
C GLY A 295 -6.47 -8.94 -13.48
N ARG A 296 -6.78 -9.98 -12.67
CA ARG A 296 -7.26 -11.28 -13.17
C ARG A 296 -8.51 -11.12 -14.02
N HIS A 297 -9.26 -10.03 -13.78
CA HIS A 297 -10.31 -9.50 -14.61
C HIS A 297 -10.14 -7.98 -14.75
N GLU A 298 -10.58 -7.44 -15.89
CA GLU A 298 -10.51 -6.02 -16.26
C GLU A 298 -11.18 -5.06 -15.27
N THR A 299 -12.02 -5.59 -14.39
CA THR A 299 -12.80 -4.87 -13.39
C THR A 299 -12.18 -4.91 -12.00
N GLN A 300 -11.20 -5.77 -11.73
CA GLN A 300 -10.61 -5.87 -10.40
C GLN A 300 -9.63 -4.71 -10.12
N GLU A 301 -9.64 -4.24 -8.88
CA GLU A 301 -8.61 -3.35 -8.32
C GLU A 301 -7.52 -4.22 -7.68
N PRO A 302 -6.29 -4.27 -8.23
CA PRO A 302 -5.26 -5.22 -7.78
C PRO A 302 -4.94 -5.15 -6.29
N PHE A 303 -4.87 -3.93 -5.76
CA PHE A 303 -4.60 -3.66 -4.35
C PHE A 303 -5.72 -4.21 -3.44
N LEU A 304 -6.98 -3.91 -3.78
CA LEU A 304 -8.14 -4.41 -3.06
C LEU A 304 -8.19 -5.95 -3.09
N GLN A 305 -7.90 -6.56 -4.25
CA GLN A 305 -7.91 -8.01 -4.36
C GLN A 305 -6.89 -8.68 -3.43
N TRP A 306 -5.71 -8.07 -3.26
CA TRP A 306 -4.73 -8.55 -2.29
C TRP A 306 -5.20 -8.40 -0.85
N MET A 307 -5.85 -7.29 -0.49
CA MET A 307 -6.48 -7.13 0.82
C MET A 307 -7.52 -8.23 1.11
N LEU A 308 -8.35 -8.57 0.13
CA LEU A 308 -9.33 -9.65 0.25
C LEU A 308 -8.66 -11.00 0.51
N LEU A 309 -7.52 -11.28 -0.15
CA LEU A 309 -6.75 -12.52 0.08
C LEU A 309 -6.25 -12.61 1.52
N LEU A 310 -5.74 -11.51 2.09
CA LEU A 310 -5.30 -11.51 3.49
C LEU A 310 -6.46 -11.86 4.42
N SER A 311 -7.65 -11.33 4.17
CA SER A 311 -8.87 -11.63 4.93
C SER A 311 -9.52 -12.98 4.58
N ASN A 312 -8.90 -13.80 3.73
CA ASN A 312 -9.39 -15.11 3.31
C ASN A 312 -8.39 -16.27 3.55
N MET A 313 -7.16 -15.96 3.96
CA MET A 313 -6.09 -16.92 4.18
C MET A 313 -5.68 -16.91 5.66
N SER A 314 -5.94 -17.99 6.39
CA SER A 314 -5.64 -18.09 7.82
C SER A 314 -4.13 -18.01 8.13
N ALA A 315 -3.31 -18.66 7.29
CA ALA A 315 -1.86 -18.59 7.35
C ALA A 315 -1.30 -17.75 6.19
N VAL A 316 -0.70 -16.61 6.54
CA VAL A 316 0.04 -15.72 5.65
C VAL A 316 1.38 -15.33 6.30
N PRO A 317 2.36 -14.86 5.52
CA PRO A 317 3.64 -14.42 6.08
C PRO A 317 3.53 -13.32 7.14
N TRP A 318 4.50 -13.27 8.05
CA TRP A 318 4.48 -12.35 9.19
C TRP A 318 4.85 -10.92 8.81
N VAL A 319 5.60 -10.76 7.72
CA VAL A 319 6.06 -9.47 7.22
C VAL A 319 5.68 -9.34 5.76
N HIS A 320 5.00 -8.27 5.41
CA HIS A 320 4.61 -7.93 4.05
C HIS A 320 5.24 -6.60 3.65
N THR A 321 5.93 -6.55 2.53
CA THR A 321 6.51 -5.33 1.96
C THR A 321 5.82 -5.00 0.65
N ILE A 322 5.37 -3.75 0.54
CA ILE A 322 4.48 -3.32 -0.51
C ILE A 322 4.98 -2.04 -1.17
N SER A 323 5.08 -2.07 -2.49
CA SER A 323 5.25 -0.88 -3.31
C SER A 323 3.92 -0.53 -4.00
N TYR A 324 3.18 0.37 -3.37
CA TYR A 324 1.90 0.87 -3.87
C TYR A 324 1.59 2.23 -3.25
N GLY A 325 1.05 3.14 -4.05
CA GLY A 325 0.49 4.38 -3.55
C GLY A 325 -0.30 5.12 -4.61
N ASP A 326 -1.43 5.66 -4.18
CA ASP A 326 -2.21 6.67 -4.90
C ASP A 326 -2.04 8.01 -4.19
N ASP A 327 -2.33 9.11 -4.87
CA ASP A 327 -2.44 10.41 -4.19
C ASP A 327 -3.64 10.37 -3.22
N GLU A 328 -3.45 10.81 -1.98
CA GLU A 328 -4.52 10.72 -0.96
C GLU A 328 -5.79 11.48 -1.39
N ASP A 329 -5.63 12.59 -2.11
CA ASP A 329 -6.76 13.40 -2.60
C ASP A 329 -7.49 12.84 -3.82
N SER A 330 -7.03 11.72 -4.41
CA SER A 330 -7.74 11.06 -5.51
C SER A 330 -8.71 9.97 -5.03
N LEU A 331 -8.66 9.60 -3.75
CA LEU A 331 -9.45 8.50 -3.18
C LEU A 331 -10.63 9.04 -2.37
N SER A 332 -11.73 8.28 -2.35
CA SER A 332 -12.85 8.59 -1.44
C SER A 332 -12.49 8.33 0.02
N ASP A 333 -13.07 9.13 0.92
CA ASP A 333 -13.01 8.88 2.36
C ASP A 333 -13.56 7.49 2.70
N ALA A 334 -14.61 7.05 2.02
CA ALA A 334 -15.21 5.72 2.21
C ALA A 334 -14.22 4.60 1.93
N TYR A 335 -13.51 4.67 0.79
CA TYR A 335 -12.49 3.70 0.42
C TYR A 335 -11.31 3.72 1.40
N MET A 336 -10.73 4.89 1.67
CA MET A 336 -9.54 4.98 2.52
C MET A 336 -9.82 4.52 3.97
N ASN A 337 -10.99 4.88 4.54
CA ASN A 337 -11.38 4.42 5.87
C ASN A 337 -11.61 2.89 5.92
N ARG A 338 -12.19 2.32 4.86
CA ARG A 338 -12.36 0.86 4.77
C ARG A 338 -11.02 0.15 4.62
N ILE A 339 -10.11 0.63 3.77
CA ILE A 339 -8.76 0.06 3.65
C ILE A 339 -7.99 0.16 4.98
N ASN A 340 -8.09 1.29 5.70
CA ASN A 340 -7.52 1.39 7.06
C ASN A 340 -8.09 0.33 8.02
N THR A 341 -9.37 0.03 7.89
CA THR A 341 -10.01 -1.04 8.67
C THR A 341 -9.43 -2.41 8.32
N GLU A 342 -9.15 -2.66 7.04
CA GLU A 342 -8.43 -3.88 6.62
C GLU A 342 -6.99 -3.94 7.17
N PHE A 343 -6.25 -2.82 7.21
CA PHE A 343 -4.93 -2.79 7.85
C PHE A 343 -5.01 -3.08 9.35
N MET A 344 -6.04 -2.56 10.04
CA MET A 344 -6.25 -2.89 11.45
C MET A 344 -6.50 -4.39 11.66
N LYS A 345 -7.30 -5.04 10.78
CA LYS A 345 -7.53 -6.49 10.80
C LYS A 345 -6.21 -7.27 10.64
N VAL A 346 -5.33 -6.82 9.74
CA VAL A 346 -4.01 -7.44 9.53
C VAL A 346 -3.10 -7.24 10.75
N GLY A 347 -3.09 -6.03 11.33
CA GLY A 347 -2.35 -5.73 12.56
C GLY A 347 -2.79 -6.56 13.75
N LEU A 348 -4.10 -6.81 13.91
CA LEU A 348 -4.65 -7.69 14.96
C LEU A 348 -4.16 -9.14 14.85
N ARG A 349 -3.79 -9.58 13.65
CA ARG A 349 -3.25 -10.91 13.38
C ARG A 349 -1.73 -11.00 13.57
N GLY A 350 -1.09 -9.91 14.02
CA GLY A 350 0.34 -9.90 14.28
C GLY A 350 1.19 -9.83 13.03
N ILE A 351 0.65 -9.30 11.94
CA ILE A 351 1.36 -9.16 10.67
C ILE A 351 1.89 -7.73 10.56
N SER A 352 3.16 -7.58 10.20
CA SER A 352 3.80 -6.30 9.92
C SER A 352 3.59 -5.92 8.46
N MET A 353 2.94 -4.79 8.22
CA MET A 353 2.73 -4.24 6.87
C MET A 353 3.61 -3.02 6.66
N LEU A 354 4.53 -3.12 5.69
CA LEU A 354 5.46 -2.06 5.34
C LEU A 354 5.16 -1.53 3.93
N PHE A 355 5.08 -0.22 3.78
CA PHE A 355 4.87 0.42 2.49
C PHE A 355 5.98 1.41 2.16
N ALA A 356 6.28 1.49 0.86
CA ALA A 356 7.10 2.54 0.29
C ALA A 356 6.44 3.91 0.50
N SER A 357 7.18 4.90 0.99
CA SER A 357 6.63 6.23 1.25
C SER A 357 6.36 7.04 -0.02
N GLY A 358 6.93 6.62 -1.15
CA GLY A 358 6.78 7.23 -2.47
C GLY A 358 8.05 7.94 -2.93
N ASP A 359 8.11 8.23 -4.24
CA ASP A 359 9.35 8.73 -4.89
C ASP A 359 9.18 10.15 -5.42
N SER A 360 8.40 10.97 -4.72
CA SER A 360 8.12 12.36 -5.14
C SER A 360 8.18 13.35 -3.99
N GLY A 361 9.00 13.05 -2.98
CA GLY A 361 9.21 13.92 -1.83
C GLY A 361 7.91 14.26 -1.11
N ALA A 362 7.64 15.54 -0.86
CA ALA A 362 6.36 15.99 -0.29
C ALA A 362 5.18 15.94 -1.28
N GLY A 363 5.43 15.58 -2.54
CA GLY A 363 4.48 15.72 -3.63
C GLY A 363 4.23 17.19 -3.98
N CYS A 364 3.43 17.39 -5.02
CA CYS A 364 2.95 18.71 -5.40
C CYS A 364 1.54 18.63 -5.97
N ARG A 365 0.60 19.38 -5.39
CA ARG A 365 -0.76 19.53 -5.89
C ARG A 365 -1.01 20.98 -6.27
N HIS A 366 -1.37 21.18 -7.54
CA HIS A 366 -1.76 22.48 -8.08
C HIS A 366 -3.24 22.74 -7.80
N LEU A 367 -3.56 23.57 -6.81
CA LEU A 367 -4.95 23.93 -6.48
C LEU A 367 -5.49 25.01 -7.44
N THR A 368 -4.64 25.95 -7.81
CA THR A 368 -4.89 27.02 -8.80
C THR A 368 -3.56 27.34 -9.51
N LYS A 369 -3.57 28.28 -10.47
CA LYS A 369 -2.33 28.71 -11.14
C LYS A 369 -1.29 29.31 -10.17
N GLU A 370 -1.74 29.91 -9.06
CA GLU A 370 -0.88 30.64 -8.10
C GLU A 370 -0.78 29.95 -6.72
N ARG A 371 -1.48 28.82 -6.51
CA ARG A 371 -1.54 28.13 -5.23
C ARG A 371 -1.27 26.65 -5.37
N ASN A 372 -0.19 26.22 -4.72
CA ASN A 372 0.20 24.84 -4.58
C ASN A 372 0.09 24.39 -3.12
N THR A 373 0.09 23.07 -2.92
CA THR A 373 0.19 22.42 -1.62
C THR A 373 0.96 21.12 -1.76
N PHE A 374 1.53 20.60 -0.68
CA PHE A 374 2.08 19.25 -0.66
C PHE A 374 0.96 18.23 -0.83
N ARG A 375 1.33 17.07 -1.39
CA ARG A 375 0.40 16.04 -1.83
C ARG A 375 0.78 14.71 -1.20
N PRO A 376 0.24 14.39 -0.01
CA PRO A 376 0.48 13.09 0.62
C PRO A 376 -0.12 11.96 -0.21
N SER A 377 0.41 10.76 -0.04
CA SER A 377 -0.08 9.54 -0.69
C SER A 377 -0.79 8.61 0.30
N PHE A 378 -1.61 7.71 -0.23
CA PHE A 378 -2.23 6.61 0.50
C PHE A 378 -1.82 5.29 -0.17
N PRO A 379 -1.45 4.22 0.56
CA PRO A 379 -1.55 4.01 2.01
C PRO A 379 -0.57 4.76 2.91
N ALA A 380 0.33 5.60 2.38
CA ALA A 380 1.36 6.25 3.19
C ALA A 380 0.83 7.06 4.38
N SER A 381 -0.31 7.71 4.19
CA SER A 381 -1.00 8.46 5.22
C SER A 381 -1.75 7.61 6.26
N SER A 382 -1.88 6.30 6.05
CA SER A 382 -2.54 5.42 7.01
C SER A 382 -1.76 5.37 8.34
N PRO A 383 -2.46 5.47 9.49
CA PRO A 383 -1.84 5.32 10.81
C PRO A 383 -1.63 3.85 11.23
N TYR A 384 -1.98 2.87 10.39
CA TYR A 384 -1.97 1.44 10.73
C TYR A 384 -0.96 0.62 9.92
N VAL A 385 -0.04 1.29 9.23
CA VAL A 385 1.05 0.67 8.45
C VAL A 385 2.37 1.36 8.77
N THR A 386 3.47 0.66 8.57
CA THR A 386 4.82 1.20 8.76
C THR A 386 5.36 1.74 7.45
N MET A 387 5.64 3.03 7.41
CA MET A 387 6.13 3.69 6.21
C MET A 387 7.65 3.73 6.16
N VAL A 388 8.21 3.34 5.01
CA VAL A 388 9.64 3.29 4.77
C VAL A 388 10.02 4.33 3.72
N GLY A 389 10.79 5.32 4.17
CA GLY A 389 11.41 6.34 3.33
C GLY A 389 12.77 5.93 2.78
N GLY A 390 13.37 6.87 2.05
CA GLY A 390 14.58 6.67 1.28
C GLY A 390 15.79 7.46 1.76
N THR A 391 16.95 6.81 1.76
CA THR A 391 18.25 7.42 1.99
C THR A 391 19.22 7.13 0.84
N SER A 392 20.27 7.93 0.75
CA SER A 392 21.42 7.68 -0.11
C SER A 392 22.71 7.86 0.67
N PHE A 393 23.82 7.33 0.15
CA PHE A 393 25.13 7.65 0.73
C PHE A 393 25.55 9.06 0.35
N LYS A 394 26.10 9.82 1.31
CA LYS A 394 26.67 11.14 1.00
C LYS A 394 27.72 11.07 -0.11
N ASN A 395 28.57 10.05 -0.05
CA ASN A 395 29.46 9.71 -1.15
C ASN A 395 28.91 8.43 -1.82
N PRO A 396 28.42 8.51 -3.07
CA PRO A 396 27.72 7.39 -3.73
C PRO A 396 28.61 6.17 -3.99
N PHE A 397 29.93 6.31 -3.86
CA PHE A 397 30.89 5.23 -4.10
C PHE A 397 31.52 4.66 -2.83
N LYS A 398 31.15 5.17 -1.65
CA LYS A 398 31.69 4.72 -0.36
C LYS A 398 30.57 4.41 0.62
N LEU A 399 30.71 3.28 1.32
CA LEU A 399 29.87 2.95 2.47
C LEU A 399 30.15 3.95 3.59
N THR A 400 29.35 5.02 3.61
CA THR A 400 29.51 6.17 4.50
C THR A 400 28.21 6.39 5.27
N TYR A 401 28.07 7.54 5.92
CA TYR A 401 26.80 7.90 6.54
C TYR A 401 25.74 8.19 5.46
N GLU A 402 24.49 7.95 5.83
CA GLU A 402 23.33 8.15 4.98
C GLU A 402 22.82 9.58 5.11
N VAL A 403 22.34 10.13 4.00
CA VAL A 403 21.62 11.41 3.91
C VAL A 403 20.27 11.15 3.26
N THR A 404 19.37 12.14 3.34
CA THR A 404 18.11 12.11 2.61
C THR A 404 18.34 11.82 1.13
N ASP A 405 17.65 10.80 0.61
CA ASP A 405 17.42 10.72 -0.83
C ASP A 405 16.31 11.72 -1.20
N TYR A 406 16.57 12.58 -2.17
CA TYR A 406 15.68 13.70 -2.48
C TYR A 406 14.31 13.24 -2.99
N ILE A 407 14.18 12.00 -3.45
CA ILE A 407 12.89 11.41 -3.84
C ILE A 407 12.05 10.91 -2.66
N SER A 408 12.65 10.73 -1.46
CA SER A 408 12.00 10.09 -0.31
C SER A 408 10.66 10.72 0.04
N GLY A 409 9.60 9.95 -0.13
CA GLY A 409 8.23 10.36 0.16
C GLY A 409 8.04 10.67 1.64
N GLY A 410 7.33 11.74 1.94
CA GLY A 410 7.10 12.13 3.32
C GLY A 410 6.18 13.32 3.44
N GLY A 411 5.61 13.54 4.62
CA GLY A 411 4.73 14.67 4.85
C GLY A 411 3.63 14.35 5.83
N PHE A 412 2.47 15.00 5.66
CA PHE A 412 1.35 14.94 6.59
C PHE A 412 0.04 14.69 5.84
N SER A 413 -0.74 13.74 6.33
CA SER A 413 -2.08 13.42 5.84
C SER A 413 -3.03 14.63 5.94
N ASN A 414 -3.93 14.77 4.96
CA ASN A 414 -5.05 15.69 5.00
C ASN A 414 -6.34 15.04 5.55
N VAL A 415 -6.38 13.70 5.64
CA VAL A 415 -7.57 12.91 6.00
C VAL A 415 -7.46 12.34 7.41
N PHE A 416 -6.35 11.67 7.72
CA PHE A 416 -6.17 10.94 8.96
C PHE A 416 -5.50 11.79 10.02
N ALA A 417 -6.17 11.91 11.17
CA ALA A 417 -5.61 12.57 12.34
C ALA A 417 -4.31 11.89 12.80
N MET A 418 -3.42 12.71 13.38
CA MET A 418 -2.18 12.23 13.97
C MET A 418 -2.43 11.19 15.06
N PRO A 419 -1.88 9.97 14.95
CA PRO A 419 -2.08 8.94 15.96
C PRO A 419 -1.29 9.24 17.24
N ASP A 420 -1.83 8.85 18.39
CA ASP A 420 -1.25 9.13 19.72
C ASP A 420 0.23 8.75 19.83
N TYR A 421 0.63 7.63 19.21
CA TYR A 421 1.99 7.10 19.31
C TYR A 421 3.06 8.05 18.72
N GLN A 422 2.70 8.96 17.79
CA GLN A 422 3.67 9.84 17.13
C GLN A 422 3.60 11.30 17.56
N VAL A 423 2.61 11.69 18.37
CA VAL A 423 2.39 13.10 18.76
C VAL A 423 3.66 13.73 19.33
N GLY A 424 4.36 13.04 20.23
CA GLY A 424 5.58 13.55 20.85
C GLY A 424 6.71 13.80 19.84
N ALA A 425 6.90 12.88 18.89
CA ALA A 425 7.93 12.96 17.85
C ALA A 425 7.66 14.12 16.88
N VAL A 426 6.43 14.21 16.38
CA VAL A 426 6.02 15.25 15.42
C VAL A 426 6.07 16.64 16.06
N GLN A 427 5.59 16.78 17.30
CA GLN A 427 5.66 18.06 18.02
C GLN A 427 7.11 18.48 18.30
N ALA A 428 8.02 17.55 18.52
CA ALA A 428 9.44 17.86 18.66
C ALA A 428 10.02 18.40 17.35
N TYR A 429 9.75 17.74 16.21
CA TYR A 429 10.16 18.19 14.88
C TYR A 429 9.66 19.60 14.54
N LEU A 430 8.34 19.84 14.70
CA LEU A 430 7.72 21.13 14.38
C LEU A 430 8.27 22.29 15.24
N LYS A 431 8.85 22.00 16.40
CA LYS A 431 9.49 22.99 17.28
C LYS A 431 10.97 23.18 16.97
N SER A 432 11.69 22.13 16.58
CA SER A 432 13.15 22.14 16.44
C SER A 432 13.63 22.67 15.08
N VAL A 433 12.86 22.48 14.01
CA VAL A 433 13.26 22.85 12.65
C VAL A 433 12.68 24.21 12.26
N GLN A 434 13.55 25.13 11.84
CA GLN A 434 13.18 26.42 11.25
C GLN A 434 14.18 26.82 10.14
N PRO A 435 13.73 27.35 8.99
CA PRO A 435 12.31 27.54 8.62
C PRO A 435 11.64 26.22 8.21
N LEU A 436 10.38 26.03 8.59
CA LEU A 436 9.50 25.02 8.00
C LEU A 436 8.98 25.51 6.64
N PRO A 437 8.52 24.59 5.76
CA PRO A 437 7.70 24.97 4.61
C PRO A 437 6.51 25.85 5.05
N PRO A 438 5.98 26.73 4.17
CA PRO A 438 4.86 27.58 4.55
C PRO A 438 3.66 26.73 4.98
N GLN A 439 3.01 27.10 6.09
CA GLN A 439 1.91 26.33 6.69
C GLN A 439 0.76 26.03 5.71
N THR A 440 0.59 26.84 4.66
CA THR A 440 -0.41 26.63 3.61
C THR A 440 -0.16 25.39 2.75
N TYR A 441 1.03 24.78 2.82
CA TYR A 441 1.42 23.61 2.03
C TYR A 441 1.10 22.28 2.72
N PHE A 442 0.79 22.24 4.01
CA PHE A 442 0.62 20.96 4.72
C PHE A 442 -0.28 21.07 5.96
N ASN A 443 -0.83 19.93 6.37
CA ASN A 443 -1.71 19.82 7.53
C ASN A 443 -0.98 19.28 8.78
N ILE A 444 -0.64 20.15 9.74
CA ILE A 444 0.05 19.76 10.98
C ILE A 444 -0.76 18.83 11.89
N THR A 445 -2.06 18.69 11.67
CA THR A 445 -2.94 17.82 12.49
C THR A 445 -2.96 16.38 12.01
N GLY A 446 -2.42 16.11 10.83
CA GLY A 446 -2.49 14.81 10.19
C GLY A 446 -1.42 13.82 10.63
N ARG A 447 -1.64 12.54 10.29
CA ARG A 447 -0.61 11.49 10.33
C ARG A 447 0.57 11.93 9.47
N ALA A 448 1.70 12.18 10.14
CA ALA A 448 2.97 12.49 9.53
C ALA A 448 3.82 11.23 9.28
N TYR A 449 4.55 11.14 8.16
CA TYR A 449 5.31 9.97 7.70
C TYR A 449 6.60 10.39 6.97
N PRO A 450 7.61 9.51 6.78
CA PRO A 450 7.64 8.07 7.06
C PRO A 450 7.91 7.74 8.55
N ASP A 451 7.93 6.44 8.88
CA ASP A 451 8.23 5.96 10.24
C ASP A 451 9.70 5.52 10.37
N LEU A 452 10.26 4.95 9.31
CA LEU A 452 11.65 4.51 9.16
C LEU A 452 12.16 4.88 7.76
N ALA A 453 13.45 4.66 7.51
CA ALA A 453 14.01 4.71 6.16
C ALA A 453 15.05 3.60 5.93
N ALA A 454 15.42 3.41 4.67
CA ALA A 454 16.61 2.67 4.26
C ALA A 454 17.09 3.19 2.89
N LEU A 455 18.21 2.67 2.41
CA LEU A 455 18.78 3.03 1.12
C LEU A 455 17.70 2.88 0.04
N SER A 456 17.58 3.89 -0.80
CA SER A 456 16.63 3.94 -1.91
C SER A 456 17.31 4.26 -3.23
N ASP A 457 18.64 4.38 -3.26
CA ASP A 457 19.37 4.89 -4.41
C ASP A 457 20.39 3.89 -4.97
N ASN A 458 20.45 3.80 -6.29
CA ASN A 458 21.47 3.11 -7.08
C ASN A 458 21.57 1.58 -6.91
N TYR A 459 20.47 0.87 -6.72
CA TYR A 459 20.43 -0.58 -6.58
C TYR A 459 20.79 -1.31 -7.88
N TRP A 460 21.42 -2.47 -7.74
CA TRP A 460 21.51 -3.48 -8.80
C TRP A 460 20.36 -4.46 -8.68
N VAL A 461 19.74 -4.82 -9.80
CA VAL A 461 18.75 -5.91 -9.89
C VAL A 461 19.08 -6.83 -11.04
N VAL A 462 18.49 -8.02 -11.10
CA VAL A 462 18.46 -8.82 -12.34
C VAL A 462 17.05 -8.85 -12.89
N THR A 463 16.90 -8.51 -14.16
CA THR A 463 15.60 -8.63 -14.84
C THR A 463 15.82 -9.10 -16.27
N ASN A 464 15.04 -10.07 -16.70
CA ASN A 464 15.20 -10.75 -17.99
C ASN A 464 16.65 -11.26 -18.20
N ARG A 465 17.27 -11.81 -17.16
CA ARG A 465 18.67 -12.29 -17.10
C ARG A 465 19.73 -11.25 -17.41
N VAL A 466 19.43 -9.98 -17.16
CA VAL A 466 20.36 -8.87 -17.34
C VAL A 466 20.53 -8.14 -16.00
N PRO A 467 21.77 -8.00 -15.49
CA PRO A 467 22.02 -7.15 -14.33
C PRO A 467 21.83 -5.68 -14.73
N ILE A 468 20.92 -5.00 -14.05
CA ILE A 468 20.58 -3.59 -14.28
C ILE A 468 21.00 -2.77 -13.04
N PRO A 469 21.97 -1.84 -13.18
CA PRO A 469 22.31 -0.88 -12.13
C PRO A 469 21.34 0.30 -12.09
N TRP A 470 21.55 1.19 -11.10
CA TRP A 470 20.89 2.50 -11.02
C TRP A 470 19.38 2.43 -10.82
N VAL A 471 18.93 1.39 -10.11
CA VAL A 471 17.54 1.25 -9.71
C VAL A 471 17.33 2.03 -8.41
N SER A 472 16.49 3.06 -8.44
CA SER A 472 16.21 3.93 -7.29
C SER A 472 14.71 4.06 -7.03
N GLY A 473 14.34 4.16 -5.76
CA GLY A 473 12.97 4.24 -5.28
C GLY A 473 12.84 3.76 -3.84
N THR A 474 11.85 4.27 -3.12
CA THR A 474 11.46 3.77 -1.80
C THR A 474 10.94 2.33 -1.87
N SER A 475 10.57 1.86 -3.07
CA SER A 475 10.39 0.44 -3.42
C SER A 475 11.62 -0.42 -3.11
N ALA A 476 12.84 0.13 -3.17
CA ALA A 476 14.06 -0.61 -2.80
C ALA A 476 14.29 -0.65 -1.29
N SER A 477 13.97 0.45 -0.60
CA SER A 477 14.14 0.60 0.85
C SER A 477 13.19 -0.29 1.65
N THR A 478 11.96 -0.43 1.19
CA THR A 478 10.86 -1.17 1.85
C THR A 478 11.14 -2.66 2.04
N PRO A 479 11.52 -3.45 1.01
CA PRO A 479 11.91 -4.85 1.15
C PRO A 479 13.15 -5.03 2.02
N VAL A 480 14.09 -4.07 2.02
CA VAL A 480 15.27 -4.13 2.89
C VAL A 480 14.90 -4.04 4.37
N VAL A 481 14.05 -3.07 4.74
CA VAL A 481 13.56 -2.96 6.13
C VAL A 481 12.70 -4.18 6.50
N GLY A 482 11.83 -4.63 5.60
CA GLY A 482 11.01 -5.82 5.84
C GLY A 482 11.83 -7.06 6.11
N GLY A 483 12.85 -7.35 5.30
CA GLY A 483 13.72 -8.51 5.53
C GLY A 483 14.51 -8.43 6.85
N ILE A 484 14.93 -7.23 7.26
CA ILE A 484 15.54 -6.99 8.58
C ILE A 484 14.54 -7.30 9.71
N LEU A 485 13.29 -6.84 9.60
CA LEU A 485 12.24 -7.16 10.59
C LEU A 485 11.90 -8.65 10.59
N SER A 486 11.95 -9.34 9.45
CA SER A 486 11.78 -10.79 9.37
C SER A 486 12.89 -11.54 10.10
N LEU A 487 14.15 -11.09 10.04
CA LEU A 487 15.23 -11.67 10.85
C LEU A 487 15.03 -11.43 12.35
N ILE A 488 14.49 -10.27 12.73
CA ILE A 488 14.15 -10.00 14.13
C ILE A 488 13.01 -10.93 14.58
N ASN A 489 11.98 -11.14 13.76
CA ASN A 489 10.94 -12.13 14.02
C ASN A 489 11.53 -13.55 14.15
N ASP A 490 12.54 -13.91 13.35
CA ASP A 490 13.25 -15.19 13.47
C ASP A 490 13.80 -15.39 14.89
N GLN A 491 14.53 -14.39 15.38
CA GLN A 491 15.11 -14.41 16.72
C GLN A 491 14.05 -14.39 17.83
N ARG A 492 12.93 -13.70 17.60
CA ARG A 492 11.78 -13.70 18.52
C ARG A 492 11.15 -15.08 18.62
N PHE A 493 10.89 -15.74 17.49
CA PHE A 493 10.32 -17.08 17.46
C PHE A 493 11.24 -18.13 18.11
N LEU A 494 12.55 -18.04 17.89
CA LEU A 494 13.52 -18.91 18.57
C LEU A 494 13.52 -18.77 20.10
N LYS A 495 13.04 -17.63 20.62
CA LYS A 495 12.84 -17.38 22.06
C LYS A 495 11.40 -17.60 22.53
N GLY A 496 10.52 -18.11 21.67
CA GLY A 496 9.11 -18.31 21.99
C GLY A 496 8.31 -17.00 22.13
N LEU A 497 8.83 -15.89 21.59
CA LEU A 497 8.13 -14.60 21.53
C LEU A 497 7.25 -14.51 20.28
N PRO A 498 6.14 -13.77 20.32
CA PRO A 498 5.28 -13.56 19.14
C PRO A 498 5.97 -12.64 18.12
N SER A 499 5.42 -12.58 16.91
CA SER A 499 5.86 -11.64 15.87
C SER A 499 5.77 -10.18 16.34
N LEU A 500 6.46 -9.28 15.64
CA LEU A 500 6.41 -7.84 15.91
C LEU A 500 5.04 -7.21 15.62
N GLY A 501 4.31 -7.73 14.63
CA GLY A 501 3.00 -7.21 14.22
C GLY A 501 3.04 -5.75 13.79
N PHE A 502 1.99 -5.00 14.12
CA PHE A 502 1.95 -3.56 13.89
C PHE A 502 2.98 -2.85 14.79
N ILE A 503 4.13 -2.48 14.20
CA ILE A 503 5.32 -2.08 14.97
C ILE A 503 5.34 -0.59 15.36
N ASN A 504 4.56 0.29 14.72
CA ASN A 504 4.69 1.74 14.93
C ASN A 504 4.60 2.14 16.42
N PRO A 505 3.64 1.67 17.24
CA PRO A 505 3.59 2.04 18.65
C PRO A 505 4.88 1.71 19.41
N ARG A 506 5.45 0.53 19.14
CA ARG A 506 6.74 0.12 19.72
C ARG A 506 7.90 0.95 19.18
N LEU A 507 7.94 1.19 17.87
CA LEU A 507 8.98 1.97 17.21
C LEU A 507 9.07 3.40 17.78
N TYR A 508 7.95 4.10 17.92
CA TYR A 508 7.95 5.47 18.44
C TYR A 508 8.32 5.52 19.93
N LYS A 509 8.03 4.46 20.70
CA LYS A 509 8.52 4.33 22.09
C LYS A 509 10.03 4.15 22.18
N LEU A 510 10.68 3.57 21.17
CA LEU A 510 12.13 3.43 21.13
C LEU A 510 12.86 4.77 20.93
N GLN A 511 12.17 5.80 20.40
CA GLN A 511 12.75 7.13 20.17
C GLN A 511 14.08 7.09 19.40
N GLY A 512 14.15 6.29 18.33
CA GLY A 512 15.36 6.12 17.51
C GLY A 512 16.37 5.09 18.04
N LYS A 513 16.14 4.48 19.21
CA LYS A 513 17.04 3.45 19.75
C LYS A 513 17.13 2.25 18.80
N GLY A 514 18.34 1.98 18.33
CA GLY A 514 18.61 0.90 17.38
C GLY A 514 18.64 1.34 15.91
N LEU A 515 18.47 2.64 15.65
CA LEU A 515 18.49 3.22 14.31
C LEU A 515 19.65 4.21 14.16
N TYR A 516 20.06 4.44 12.92
CA TYR A 516 20.93 5.55 12.54
C TYR A 516 20.07 6.75 12.17
N ASP A 517 20.18 7.80 12.96
CA ASP A 517 19.52 9.08 12.71
C ASP A 517 20.09 9.75 11.45
N VAL A 518 19.21 10.23 10.58
CA VAL A 518 19.57 10.90 9.32
C VAL A 518 19.21 12.37 9.48
N THR A 519 20.20 13.25 9.40
CA THR A 519 20.01 14.66 9.81
C THR A 519 20.36 15.66 8.70
N GLU A 520 20.59 15.19 7.48
CA GLU A 520 21.08 16.01 6.37
C GLU A 520 20.25 15.78 5.10
N GLY A 521 19.83 16.87 4.48
CA GLY A 521 19.15 16.88 3.19
C GLY A 521 17.63 17.03 3.30
N CYS A 522 17.01 17.47 2.21
CA CYS A 522 15.58 17.71 2.10
C CYS A 522 15.04 16.94 0.90
N HIS A 523 13.81 16.46 0.99
CA HIS A 523 13.17 15.85 -0.18
C HIS A 523 12.58 16.91 -1.11
N LEU A 524 12.24 16.50 -2.33
CA LEU A 524 11.73 17.38 -3.37
C LEU A 524 10.27 17.80 -3.12
N SER A 525 9.83 18.88 -3.76
CA SER A 525 8.42 19.26 -3.84
C SER A 525 8.17 20.19 -5.05
N CYS A 526 7.12 21.00 -5.01
CA CYS A 526 6.72 21.94 -6.04
C CYS A 526 7.89 22.84 -6.50
N LEU A 527 8.13 22.88 -7.81
CA LEU A 527 9.03 23.86 -8.41
C LEU A 527 8.31 25.20 -8.57
N ASP A 528 8.12 25.91 -7.46
CA ASP A 528 7.51 27.23 -7.39
C ASP A 528 8.38 28.24 -6.63
N ASP A 529 7.93 29.50 -6.57
CA ASP A 529 8.62 30.63 -5.94
C ASP A 529 8.57 30.62 -4.40
N LYS A 530 7.77 29.73 -3.79
CA LYS A 530 7.56 29.69 -2.33
C LYS A 530 8.38 28.60 -1.65
N VAL A 531 8.49 27.43 -2.28
CA VAL A 531 9.22 26.28 -1.73
C VAL A 531 10.43 25.85 -2.58
N GLU A 532 10.62 26.45 -3.76
CA GLU A 532 11.82 26.31 -4.59
C GLU A 532 12.26 24.85 -4.85
N GLY A 533 11.29 23.95 -5.05
CA GLY A 533 11.54 22.53 -5.29
C GLY A 533 11.86 21.70 -4.06
N LYS A 534 11.75 22.26 -2.85
CA LYS A 534 12.05 21.57 -1.57
C LYS A 534 10.79 21.36 -0.74
N GLY A 535 10.66 20.17 -0.18
CA GLY A 535 9.67 19.86 0.84
C GLY A 535 10.23 20.04 2.24
N PHE A 536 10.01 19.05 3.10
CA PHE A 536 10.61 18.95 4.41
C PHE A 536 12.10 18.56 4.35
N CYS A 537 12.80 18.87 5.44
CA CYS A 537 14.21 18.54 5.63
C CYS A 537 14.40 17.59 6.81
N ALA A 538 15.37 16.71 6.68
CA ALA A 538 15.82 15.84 7.75
C ALA A 538 16.48 16.64 8.87
N SER A 539 16.35 16.16 10.09
CA SER A 539 16.82 16.86 11.30
C SER A 539 17.06 15.86 12.43
N PRO A 540 17.84 16.18 13.47
CA PRO A 540 18.02 15.26 14.59
C PRO A 540 16.69 14.77 15.18
N SER A 541 16.61 13.46 15.42
CA SER A 541 15.40 12.72 15.83
C SER A 541 14.43 12.44 14.67
N TRP A 542 13.15 12.23 14.97
CA TRP A 542 12.16 11.94 13.95
C TRP A 542 11.93 13.13 13.02
N ASP A 543 11.86 12.88 11.71
CA ASP A 543 11.47 13.86 10.70
C ASP A 543 10.53 13.28 9.62
N PRO A 544 9.74 14.11 8.91
CA PRO A 544 8.82 13.67 7.86
C PRO A 544 9.53 13.44 6.51
N VAL A 545 10.79 12.97 6.53
CA VAL A 545 11.57 12.61 5.34
C VAL A 545 12.15 11.21 5.47
N THR A 546 12.70 10.88 6.63
CA THR A 546 13.37 9.61 6.94
C THR A 546 12.86 8.93 8.22
N GLY A 547 11.85 9.53 8.86
CA GLY A 547 11.24 8.99 10.07
C GLY A 547 12.25 8.98 11.21
N TRP A 548 12.35 7.86 11.93
CA TRP A 548 13.38 7.68 12.95
C TRP A 548 14.77 7.29 12.41
N GLY A 549 14.92 7.22 11.08
CA GLY A 549 16.17 6.88 10.41
C GLY A 549 16.27 5.40 9.98
N THR A 550 17.50 4.91 9.81
CA THR A 550 17.79 3.64 9.14
C THR A 550 18.21 2.51 10.08
N PRO A 551 17.97 1.23 9.77
CA PRO A 551 18.18 0.15 10.73
C PRO A 551 19.66 -0.13 11.02
N ASN A 552 20.03 -0.16 12.30
CA ASN A 552 21.26 -0.82 12.76
C ASN A 552 20.88 -2.19 13.32
N TYR A 553 20.95 -3.24 12.50
CA TYR A 553 20.39 -4.57 12.83
C TYR A 553 20.69 -5.07 14.26
N PRO A 554 21.95 -5.17 14.73
CA PRO A 554 22.23 -5.69 16.07
C PRO A 554 21.65 -4.83 17.20
N ALA A 555 21.63 -3.50 17.03
CA ALA A 555 21.09 -2.58 18.01
C ALA A 555 19.55 -2.59 18.01
N LEU A 556 18.95 -2.62 16.82
CA LEU A 556 17.51 -2.72 16.61
C LEU A 556 16.97 -4.06 17.13
N LEU A 557 17.64 -5.16 16.80
CA LEU A 557 17.33 -6.49 17.32
C LEU A 557 17.26 -6.44 18.85
N LYS A 558 18.31 -5.96 19.52
CA LYS A 558 18.35 -5.85 20.98
C LYS A 558 17.17 -5.03 21.53
N ALA A 559 16.80 -3.92 20.89
CA ALA A 559 15.68 -3.08 21.30
C ALA A 559 14.30 -3.74 21.09
N LEU A 560 14.21 -4.68 20.15
CA LEU A 560 12.99 -5.37 19.76
C LEU A 560 12.86 -6.79 20.34
N MET A 561 13.78 -7.21 21.20
CA MET A 561 13.69 -8.51 21.90
C MET A 561 12.90 -8.48 23.21
N ASP A 562 12.71 -7.30 23.80
CA ASP A 562 12.05 -7.16 25.11
C ASP A 562 10.52 -7.18 25.04
#